data_AF-A0A453CLQ8-F1
#
_entry.id   AF-A0A453CLQ8-F1
#
_cell.length_a   1.000
_cell.length_b   1.000
_cell.length_c   1.000
_cell.angle_alpha   90.00
_cell.angle_beta   90.00
_cell.angle_gamma   90.00
#
_symmetry.space_group_name_H-M   'P 1'
#
loop_
_entity.id
_entity.type
_entity.pdbx_description
1 polymer ?
#
loop_
_entity_poly.entity_id
_entity_poly.type
_entity_poly.pdbx_seq_one_letter_code
_entity_poly.pdbx_strand_id
1 'polypeptide(L)'
;VPVREVAFLRFCKQLGEGLWAVVDVSMDGLGMEQGLAVASTTANMKCRRLPSGCVVQDTPSGFCKVTWVEHTVYDESSVHQLYRPLLRSGLALGAGRWLATLQRQYDCLDVLMPKQDSSADAMLEGSRSLLRLAERMMDNFCAGVSASSAEWSKLDDVTGSIGEDVRIMARRSVDEPGVPAGVVLCAATSVWMLVTPKRLFNFLCNEKTRAEWDILSKGGPMQEVT
;
A
#
# COMPACT_ATOMS: atom_id res chain seq x y z
N VAL A 1 -12.26 -1.05 -3.22
CA VAL A 1 -12.42 0.25 -2.53
C VAL A 1 -11.74 1.30 -3.41
N PRO A 2 -12.41 2.40 -3.78
CA PRO A 2 -11.81 3.40 -4.67
C PRO A 2 -10.58 4.08 -4.04
N VAL A 3 -9.61 4.44 -4.87
CA VAL A 3 -8.47 5.29 -4.50
C VAL A 3 -9.02 6.68 -4.16
N ARG A 4 -8.42 7.34 -3.16
CA ARG A 4 -8.82 8.66 -2.69
C ARG A 4 -7.60 9.57 -2.70
N GLU A 5 -7.67 10.63 -3.49
CA GLU A 5 -6.66 11.68 -3.48
C GLU A 5 -7.01 12.69 -2.38
N VAL A 6 -6.00 13.11 -1.61
CA VAL A 6 -6.15 14.09 -0.54
C VAL A 6 -4.99 15.06 -0.60
N ALA A 7 -5.30 16.34 -0.83
CA ALA A 7 -4.36 17.43 -0.62
C ALA A 7 -4.49 17.97 0.81
N PHE A 8 -3.36 18.16 1.48
CA PHE A 8 -3.32 18.67 2.85
C PHE A 8 -2.03 19.43 3.15
N LEU A 9 -2.11 20.33 4.13
CA LEU A 9 -0.96 20.97 4.74
C LEU A 9 -0.44 20.12 5.88
N ARG A 10 0.89 20.02 5.97
CA ARG A 10 1.59 19.40 7.09
C ARG A 10 2.39 20.46 7.83
N PHE A 11 2.22 20.51 9.15
CA PHE A 11 3.01 21.34 10.04
C PHE A 11 3.72 20.48 11.08
N CYS A 12 5.03 20.66 11.21
CA CYS A 12 5.86 19.96 12.19
C CYS A 12 6.40 20.96 13.21
N LYS A 13 6.28 20.65 14.51
CA LYS A 13 6.78 21.51 15.58
C LYS A 13 7.33 20.69 16.74
N GLN A 14 8.50 21.09 17.21
CA GLN A 14 9.03 20.62 18.49
C GLN A 14 8.24 21.30 19.62
N LEU A 15 7.56 20.50 20.44
CA LEU A 15 6.79 20.97 21.59
C LEU A 15 7.65 21.06 22.86
N GLY A 16 8.75 20.30 22.90
CA GLY A 16 9.72 20.25 23.98
C GLY A 16 10.92 19.38 23.61
N GLU A 17 11.87 19.24 24.51
CA GLU A 17 13.01 18.33 24.32
C GLU A 17 12.49 16.90 24.10
N GLY A 18 12.93 16.27 23.00
CA GLY A 18 12.48 14.93 22.60
C GLY A 18 10.98 14.79 22.30
N LEU A 19 10.22 15.89 22.11
CA LEU A 19 8.78 15.84 21.84
C LEU A 19 8.43 16.62 20.57
N TRP A 20 7.93 15.91 19.57
CA TRP A 20 7.54 16.47 18.26
C TRP A 20 6.08 16.20 17.97
N ALA A 21 5.41 17.19 17.39
CA ALA A 21 4.08 17.04 16.83
C ALA A 21 4.11 17.31 15.32
N VAL A 22 3.45 16.42 14.57
CA VAL A 22 3.15 16.57 13.16
C VAL A 22 1.64 16.67 13.04
N VAL A 23 1.16 17.72 12.39
CA VAL A 23 -0.28 17.97 12.21
C VAL A 23 -0.56 18.11 10.73
N ASP A 24 -1.55 17.35 10.28
CA ASP A 24 -2.04 17.32 8.91
C ASP A 24 -3.49 17.81 8.86
N VAL A 25 -3.78 18.73 7.94
CA VAL A 25 -5.14 19.22 7.71
C VAL A 25 -5.34 19.57 6.23
N SER A 26 -6.45 19.12 5.65
CA SER A 26 -6.81 19.54 4.30
C SER A 26 -7.08 21.03 4.24
N MET A 27 -6.67 21.68 3.15
CA MET A 27 -7.04 23.08 2.90
C MET A 27 -8.49 23.14 2.45
N ASP A 28 -9.31 23.88 3.17
CA ASP A 28 -10.68 24.15 2.75
C ASP A 28 -10.67 25.14 1.58
N GLY A 29 -11.33 24.79 0.47
CA GLY A 29 -12.01 25.75 -0.41
C GLY A 29 -11.18 26.72 -1.28
N LEU A 30 -9.85 26.68 -1.33
CA LEU A 30 -9.09 27.62 -2.21
C LEU A 30 -9.24 27.38 -3.71
N GLY A 31 -9.85 26.26 -4.12
CA GLY A 31 -10.13 25.93 -5.53
C GLY A 31 -11.48 26.42 -6.06
N MET A 32 -12.30 27.11 -5.26
CA MET A 32 -13.62 27.56 -5.72
C MET A 32 -13.64 29.02 -6.23
N GLU A 33 -12.65 29.84 -5.89
CA GLU A 33 -12.60 31.26 -6.29
C GLU A 33 -11.60 31.59 -7.40
N GLN A 34 -10.67 30.70 -7.74
CA GLN A 34 -9.76 30.90 -8.86
C GLN A 34 -10.05 29.79 -9.86
N GLY A 35 -10.62 30.13 -11.01
CA GLY A 35 -11.01 29.23 -12.11
C GLY A 35 -9.88 28.40 -12.75
N LEU A 36 -8.84 28.06 -11.99
CA LEU A 36 -7.85 27.04 -12.27
C LEU A 36 -8.45 25.68 -11.94
N ALA A 37 -9.38 25.25 -12.79
CA ALA A 37 -9.61 23.84 -13.03
C ALA A 37 -8.32 23.25 -13.62
N VAL A 38 -7.33 22.99 -12.75
CA VAL A 38 -6.31 21.98 -13.08
C VAL A 38 -7.10 20.68 -13.11
N ALA A 39 -7.34 20.22 -14.34
CA ALA A 39 -8.04 19.00 -14.65
C ALA A 39 -7.46 17.83 -13.83
N SER A 40 -8.09 17.49 -12.71
CA SER A 40 -8.01 16.14 -12.14
C SER A 40 -9.24 15.40 -12.64
N THR A 41 -9.01 14.64 -13.68
CA THR A 41 -9.98 13.76 -14.33
C THR A 41 -10.57 12.78 -13.31
N THR A 42 -11.90 12.83 -13.15
CA THR A 42 -12.73 11.75 -12.59
C THR A 42 -12.40 11.23 -11.18
N ALA A 43 -12.46 12.08 -10.14
CA ALA A 43 -13.00 11.71 -8.82
C ALA A 43 -12.86 12.84 -7.79
N ASN A 44 -13.81 13.78 -7.78
CA ASN A 44 -14.14 14.51 -6.55
C ASN A 44 -14.82 13.54 -5.55
N MET A 45 -14.09 12.50 -5.11
CA MET A 45 -14.43 11.77 -3.90
C MET A 45 -14.21 12.77 -2.78
N LYS A 46 -15.28 13.11 -2.05
CA LYS A 46 -15.31 14.08 -0.94
C LYS A 46 -14.45 13.61 0.26
N CYS A 47 -13.20 13.26 0.04
CA CYS A 47 -12.25 12.78 1.02
C CYS A 47 -11.47 13.97 1.55
N ARG A 48 -11.65 14.30 2.82
CA ARG A 48 -11.01 15.42 3.49
C ARG A 48 -10.33 14.93 4.75
N ARG A 49 -9.06 15.30 4.92
CA ARG A 49 -8.36 15.12 6.19
C ARG A 49 -8.72 16.28 7.11
N LEU A 50 -9.42 15.96 8.20
CA LEU A 50 -9.59 16.86 9.33
C LEU A 50 -8.30 16.86 10.17
N PRO A 51 -8.16 17.74 11.19
CA PRO A 51 -6.96 17.77 12.02
C PRO A 51 -6.54 16.37 12.47
N SER A 52 -5.44 15.90 11.91
CA SER A 52 -4.86 14.56 12.04
C SER A 52 -3.36 14.69 12.24
N GLY A 53 -2.66 13.59 12.44
CA GLY A 53 -1.21 13.55 12.51
C GLY A 53 -0.72 12.71 13.69
N CYS A 54 0.47 13.01 14.18
CA CYS A 54 1.07 12.22 15.24
C CYS A 54 1.94 13.04 16.18
N VAL A 55 2.12 12.51 17.38
CA VAL A 55 3.08 12.97 18.37
C VAL A 55 4.13 11.89 18.54
N VAL A 56 5.39 12.28 18.42
CA VAL A 56 6.56 11.44 18.62
C VAL A 56 7.29 11.92 19.86
N GLN A 57 7.47 11.02 20.81
CA GLN A 57 8.10 11.31 22.09
C GLN A 57 9.27 10.36 22.33
N ASP A 58 10.46 10.90 22.53
CA ASP A 58 11.63 10.13 22.91
C ASP A 58 11.46 9.52 24.29
N THR A 59 11.98 8.31 24.45
CA THR A 59 11.96 7.61 25.73
C THR A 59 13.38 7.26 26.16
N PRO A 60 13.66 7.14 27.46
CA PRO A 60 15.00 6.81 27.96
C PRO A 60 15.55 5.46 27.49
N SER A 61 14.73 4.59 26.89
CA SER A 61 15.15 3.28 26.37
C SER A 61 15.83 3.36 25.00
N GLY A 62 15.93 4.54 24.39
CA GLY A 62 16.43 4.71 23.02
C GLY A 62 15.37 4.48 21.93
N PHE A 63 14.13 4.19 22.32
CA PHE A 63 12.97 4.12 21.42
C PHE A 63 12.13 5.40 21.51
N CYS A 64 11.19 5.56 20.57
CA CYS A 64 10.18 6.61 20.65
C CYS A 64 8.78 6.02 20.86
N LYS A 65 7.96 6.74 21.64
CA LYS A 65 6.53 6.51 21.74
C LYS A 65 5.83 7.34 20.68
N VAL A 66 5.09 6.69 19.79
CA VAL A 66 4.30 7.35 18.75
C VAL A 66 2.82 7.26 19.09
N THR A 67 2.14 8.41 19.10
CA THR A 67 0.68 8.50 19.23
C THR A 67 0.12 9.10 17.96
N TRP A 68 -0.76 8.38 17.27
CA TRP A 68 -1.32 8.80 15.97
C TRP A 68 -2.82 9.06 16.08
N VAL A 69 -3.28 10.17 15.51
CA VAL A 69 -4.70 10.55 15.38
C VAL A 69 -5.01 10.67 13.90
N GLU A 70 -5.97 9.87 13.42
CA GLU A 70 -6.42 9.93 12.04
C GLU A 70 -7.90 10.30 12.01
N HIS A 71 -8.19 11.47 11.46
CA HIS A 71 -9.55 11.98 11.31
C HIS A 71 -9.78 12.35 9.84
N THR A 72 -10.43 11.44 9.11
CA THR A 72 -10.71 11.62 7.69
C THR A 72 -12.20 11.44 7.43
N VAL A 73 -12.78 12.40 6.72
CA VAL A 73 -14.16 12.34 6.21
C VAL A 73 -14.10 11.88 4.77
N TYR A 74 -14.95 10.95 4.36
CA TYR A 74 -15.05 10.50 2.97
C TYR A 74 -16.46 10.07 2.63
N ASP A 75 -16.81 10.12 1.35
CA ASP A 75 -18.05 9.55 0.85
C ASP A 75 -17.96 8.02 0.78
N GLU A 76 -18.92 7.33 1.39
CA GLU A 76 -19.08 5.88 1.37
C GLU A 76 -20.04 5.38 0.29
N SER A 77 -20.70 6.28 -0.46
CA SER A 77 -21.70 5.94 -1.49
C SER A 77 -21.13 4.99 -2.55
N SER A 78 -19.89 5.26 -2.99
CA SER A 78 -19.15 4.47 -3.97
C SER A 78 -18.47 3.23 -3.39
N VAL A 79 -18.51 3.03 -2.07
CA VAL A 79 -17.91 1.88 -1.40
C VAL A 79 -18.92 0.74 -1.35
N HIS A 80 -18.55 -0.38 -1.97
CA HIS A 80 -19.33 -1.62 -1.88
C HIS A 80 -19.53 -2.06 -0.42
N GLN A 81 -20.74 -2.53 -0.09
CA GLN A 81 -21.18 -2.79 1.29
C GLN A 81 -20.23 -3.72 2.05
N LEU A 82 -19.67 -4.73 1.38
CA LEU A 82 -18.69 -5.66 1.96
C LEU A 82 -17.46 -4.97 2.60
N TYR A 83 -17.04 -3.82 2.09
CA TYR A 83 -15.84 -3.11 2.58
C TYR A 83 -16.14 -2.02 3.60
N ARG A 84 -17.42 -1.64 3.80
CA ARG A 84 -17.79 -0.58 4.75
C ARG A 84 -17.40 -0.91 6.19
N PRO A 85 -17.61 -2.15 6.71
CA PRO A 85 -17.17 -2.48 8.07
C PRO A 85 -15.66 -2.31 8.28
N LEU A 86 -14.84 -2.63 7.27
CA LEU A 86 -13.39 -2.48 7.31
C LEU A 86 -12.95 -1.01 7.35
N LEU A 87 -13.66 -0.14 6.62
CA LEU A 87 -13.41 1.31 6.64
C LEU A 87 -13.83 1.92 7.98
N ARG A 88 -15.04 1.61 8.45
CA ARG A 88 -15.62 2.14 9.69
C ARG A 88 -14.89 1.67 10.95
N SER A 89 -14.28 0.50 10.93
CA SER A 89 -13.43 0.03 12.04
C SER A 89 -12.09 0.75 12.13
N GLY A 90 -11.72 1.56 11.12
CA GLY A 90 -10.41 2.22 11.05
C GLY A 90 -9.26 1.28 10.67
N LEU A 91 -9.53 0.01 10.39
CA LEU A 91 -8.48 -0.95 9.99
C LEU A 91 -7.88 -0.61 8.62
N ALA A 92 -8.69 -0.07 7.69
CA ALA A 92 -8.22 0.26 6.35
C ALA A 92 -7.65 1.67 6.20
N LEU A 93 -8.20 2.68 6.90
CA LEU A 93 -7.83 4.09 6.72
C LEU A 93 -7.62 4.84 8.05
N GLY A 94 -7.43 4.13 9.15
CA GLY A 94 -7.25 4.72 10.48
C GLY A 94 -5.79 4.70 10.97
N ALA A 95 -5.60 5.23 12.18
CA ALA A 95 -4.30 5.37 12.84
C ALA A 95 -3.52 4.04 12.96
N GLY A 96 -4.21 2.93 13.21
CA GLY A 96 -3.57 1.62 13.34
C GLY A 96 -2.82 1.18 12.08
N ARG A 97 -3.35 1.52 10.88
CA ARG A 97 -2.65 1.24 9.63
C ARG A 97 -1.41 2.09 9.48
N TRP A 98 -1.48 3.38 9.82
CA TRP A 98 -0.32 4.27 9.76
C TRP A 98 0.79 3.85 10.74
N LEU A 99 0.42 3.46 11.96
CA LEU A 99 1.37 2.92 12.93
C LEU A 99 2.01 1.62 12.44
N ALA A 100 1.22 0.69 11.88
CA ALA A 100 1.77 -0.55 11.33
C ALA A 100 2.72 -0.29 10.15
N THR A 101 2.42 0.68 9.29
CA THR A 101 3.33 1.10 8.22
C THR A 101 4.60 1.74 8.76
N LEU A 102 4.49 2.63 9.74
CA LEU A 102 5.64 3.28 10.38
C LEU A 102 6.56 2.26 11.05
N GLN A 103 5.98 1.29 11.77
CA GLN A 103 6.75 0.21 12.41
C GLN A 103 7.53 -0.60 11.38
N ARG A 104 6.88 -1.04 10.29
CA ARG A 104 7.55 -1.78 9.21
C ARG A 104 8.69 -0.99 8.58
N GLN A 105 8.50 0.32 8.38
CA GLN A 105 9.54 1.19 7.86
C GLN A 105 10.72 1.31 8.83
N TYR A 106 10.46 1.44 10.13
CA TYR A 106 11.50 1.43 11.15
C TYR A 106 12.27 0.10 11.16
N ASP A 107 11.58 -1.03 11.12
CA ASP A 107 12.23 -2.35 11.12
C ASP A 107 13.12 -2.53 9.87
N CYS A 108 12.66 -2.07 8.69
CA CYS A 108 13.47 -2.04 7.48
C CYS A 108 14.70 -1.14 7.62
N LEU A 109 14.55 0.05 8.22
CA LEU A 109 15.66 0.99 8.40
C LEU A 109 16.67 0.50 9.43
N ASP A 110 16.24 -0.15 10.52
CA ASP A 110 17.14 -0.73 11.53
C ASP A 110 18.11 -1.76 10.93
N VAL A 111 17.64 -2.52 9.93
CA VAL A 111 18.50 -3.43 9.16
C VAL A 111 19.51 -2.66 8.29
N LEU A 112 19.15 -1.49 7.78
CA LEU A 112 20.02 -0.68 6.91
C LEU A 112 21.04 0.16 7.69
N MET A 113 20.74 0.52 8.93
CA MET A 113 21.63 1.38 9.73
C MET A 113 22.91 0.63 10.13
N PRO A 114 24.10 1.24 9.94
CA PRO A 114 25.35 0.60 10.30
C PRO A 114 25.42 0.38 11.81
N LYS A 115 25.46 -0.88 12.24
CA LYS A 115 25.77 -1.24 13.63
C LYS A 115 27.28 -1.07 13.79
N GLN A 116 27.71 -0.41 14.86
CA GLN A 116 29.05 0.16 15.04
C GLN A 116 30.19 -0.90 15.21
N ASP A 117 29.97 -2.16 14.83
CA ASP A 117 30.90 -3.26 14.97
C ASP A 117 31.62 -3.57 13.64
N SER A 118 32.92 -3.37 13.65
CA SER A 118 33.83 -3.30 12.49
C SER A 118 34.12 -4.63 11.76
N SER A 119 33.42 -5.72 12.08
CA SER A 119 33.56 -7.02 11.40
C SER A 119 32.34 -7.44 10.58
N ALA A 120 31.27 -6.64 10.56
CA ALA A 120 29.98 -6.98 9.95
C ALA A 120 29.72 -6.34 8.57
N ASP A 121 30.69 -5.63 8.01
CA ASP A 121 30.46 -4.69 6.89
C ASP A 121 29.97 -5.39 5.61
N ALA A 122 30.54 -6.55 5.24
CA ALA A 122 30.12 -7.30 4.04
C ALA A 122 28.74 -7.96 4.19
N MET A 123 28.39 -8.44 5.39
CA MET A 123 27.07 -9.03 5.68
C MET A 123 25.98 -7.96 5.71
N LEU A 124 26.34 -6.76 6.17
CA LEU A 124 25.47 -5.59 6.20
C LEU A 124 25.25 -5.02 4.79
N GLU A 125 26.28 -5.00 3.94
CA GLU A 125 26.17 -4.62 2.51
C GLU A 125 25.31 -5.61 1.71
N GLY A 126 25.44 -6.91 1.98
CA GLY A 126 24.59 -7.96 1.42
C GLY A 126 23.12 -7.80 1.84
N SER A 127 22.88 -7.56 3.13
CA SER A 127 21.53 -7.33 3.68
C SER A 127 20.88 -6.08 3.11
N ARG A 128 21.64 -4.97 2.97
CA ARG A 128 21.19 -3.75 2.29
C ARG A 128 20.82 -3.99 0.84
N SER A 129 21.66 -4.74 0.11
CA SER A 129 21.42 -5.08 -1.30
C SER A 129 20.16 -5.93 -1.47
N LEU A 130 19.95 -6.91 -0.58
CA LEU A 130 18.73 -7.73 -0.54
C LEU A 130 17.49 -6.91 -0.20
N LEU A 131 17.55 -6.01 0.78
CA LEU A 131 16.41 -5.18 1.16
C LEU A 131 16.02 -4.21 0.02
N ARG A 132 17.00 -3.57 -0.62
CA ARG A 132 16.76 -2.74 -1.81
C ARG A 132 16.19 -3.55 -2.97
N LEU A 133 16.61 -4.81 -3.13
CA LEU A 133 16.01 -5.69 -4.13
C LEU A 133 14.56 -6.03 -3.78
N ALA A 134 14.28 -6.37 -2.52
CA ALA A 134 12.94 -6.68 -2.04
C ALA A 134 11.98 -5.48 -2.19
N GLU A 135 12.46 -4.26 -1.89
CA GLU A 135 11.72 -3.01 -2.10
C GLU A 135 11.35 -2.82 -3.59
N ARG A 136 12.33 -2.94 -4.50
CA ARG A 136 12.07 -2.87 -5.95
C ARG A 136 11.11 -3.95 -6.44
N MET A 137 11.24 -5.17 -5.93
CA MET A 137 10.34 -6.28 -6.27
C MET A 137 8.91 -5.98 -5.81
N MET A 138 8.76 -5.43 -4.59
CA MET A 138 7.47 -5.02 -4.04
C MET A 138 6.85 -3.89 -4.86
N ASP A 139 7.63 -2.87 -5.22
CA ASP A 139 7.16 -1.75 -6.04
C ASP A 139 6.72 -2.23 -7.43
N ASN A 140 7.54 -3.06 -8.09
CA ASN A 140 7.21 -3.61 -9.40
C ASN A 140 5.93 -4.46 -9.40
N PHE A 141 5.76 -5.28 -8.35
CA PHE A 141 4.55 -6.07 -8.13
C PHE A 141 3.35 -5.15 -7.89
N CYS A 142 3.44 -4.21 -6.94
CA CYS A 142 2.38 -3.27 -6.60
C CYS A 142 1.97 -2.44 -7.82
N ALA A 143 2.92 -1.98 -8.63
CA ALA A 143 2.63 -1.25 -9.86
C ALA A 143 1.88 -2.10 -10.90
N GLY A 144 2.00 -3.44 -10.82
CA GLY A 144 1.35 -4.39 -11.72
C GLY A 144 -0.02 -4.87 -11.25
N VAL A 145 -0.33 -4.80 -9.95
CA VAL A 145 -1.61 -5.27 -9.38
C VAL A 145 -2.49 -4.16 -8.84
N SER A 146 -1.94 -2.98 -8.57
CA SER A 146 -2.68 -1.86 -7.98
C SER A 146 -3.43 -1.07 -9.05
N ALA A 147 -4.61 -0.57 -8.67
CA ALA A 147 -5.40 0.32 -9.51
C ALA A 147 -4.95 1.80 -9.44
N SER A 148 -3.95 2.12 -8.62
CA SER A 148 -3.45 3.48 -8.43
C SER A 148 -2.32 3.87 -9.39
N SER A 149 -1.63 2.89 -9.98
CA SER A 149 -0.46 3.11 -10.85
C SER A 149 -0.78 3.00 -12.33
N ALA A 150 -1.88 2.34 -12.70
CA ALA A 150 -2.27 2.12 -14.09
C ALA A 150 -3.79 1.96 -14.20
N GLU A 151 -4.37 2.45 -15.30
CA GLU A 151 -5.79 2.30 -15.59
C GLU A 151 -6.11 0.84 -15.95
N TRP A 152 -6.93 0.20 -15.13
CA TRP A 152 -7.50 -1.12 -15.42
C TRP A 152 -8.78 -0.94 -16.24
N SER A 153 -8.78 -1.44 -17.47
CA SER A 153 -9.96 -1.44 -18.31
C SER A 153 -10.71 -2.77 -18.19
N LYS A 154 -12.04 -2.70 -18.27
CA LYS A 154 -12.84 -3.90 -18.52
C LYS A 154 -12.62 -4.31 -19.96
N LEU A 155 -12.46 -5.61 -20.19
CA LEU A 155 -12.50 -6.13 -21.55
C LEU A 155 -13.96 -6.33 -21.94
N ASP A 156 -14.59 -5.27 -22.44
CA ASP A 156 -15.96 -5.35 -22.95
C ASP A 156 -15.94 -5.92 -24.39
N ASP A 157 -16.50 -7.12 -24.52
CA ASP A 157 -17.14 -7.69 -25.72
C ASP A 157 -16.37 -7.69 -27.07
N VAL A 158 -15.09 -8.05 -27.09
CA VAL A 158 -14.39 -8.35 -28.37
C VAL A 158 -14.68 -9.77 -28.87
N THR A 159 -15.13 -10.66 -27.98
CA THR A 159 -15.61 -12.01 -28.29
C THR A 159 -16.58 -12.38 -27.17
N GLY A 160 -17.86 -12.63 -27.46
CA GLY A 160 -18.94 -12.92 -26.49
C GLY A 160 -18.78 -14.20 -25.63
N SER A 161 -17.56 -14.48 -25.18
CA SER A 161 -17.09 -15.65 -24.44
C SER A 161 -16.25 -15.26 -23.20
N ILE A 162 -15.90 -13.99 -23.00
CA ILE A 162 -15.08 -13.56 -21.85
C ILE A 162 -16.00 -12.95 -20.80
N GLY A 163 -16.04 -13.53 -19.60
CA GLY A 163 -16.95 -13.14 -18.53
C GLY A 163 -16.75 -11.69 -18.06
N GLU A 164 -17.84 -11.05 -17.63
CA GLU A 164 -17.97 -9.62 -17.26
C GLU A 164 -17.01 -9.12 -16.14
N ASP A 165 -16.25 -10.03 -15.51
CA ASP A 165 -15.38 -9.76 -14.34
C ASP A 165 -13.87 -9.78 -14.66
N VAL A 166 -13.46 -9.88 -15.92
CA VAL A 166 -12.04 -9.79 -16.31
C VAL A 166 -11.63 -8.33 -16.53
N ARG A 167 -10.57 -7.91 -15.83
CA ARG A 167 -9.93 -6.60 -16.00
C ARG A 167 -8.53 -6.78 -16.54
N ILE A 168 -8.14 -5.91 -17.47
CA ILE A 168 -6.83 -5.94 -18.12
C ILE A 168 -6.13 -4.60 -17.91
N MET A 169 -4.82 -4.67 -17.77
CA MET A 169 -3.93 -3.53 -17.72
C MET A 169 -2.72 -3.81 -18.61
N ALA A 170 -2.30 -2.81 -19.38
CA ALA A 170 -1.10 -2.87 -20.19
C ALA A 170 -0.18 -1.72 -19.76
N ARG A 171 1.04 -2.05 -19.34
CA ARG A 171 2.07 -1.05 -19.04
C ARG A 171 3.29 -1.24 -19.92
N ARG A 172 3.94 -0.15 -20.28
CA ARG A 172 5.21 -0.18 -21.02
C ARG A 172 6.36 -0.03 -20.03
N SER A 173 7.22 -1.03 -19.96
CA SER A 173 8.48 -0.92 -19.22
C SER A 173 9.54 -0.40 -20.19
N VAL A 174 9.96 0.85 -19.98
CA VAL A 174 11.12 1.47 -20.64
C VAL A 174 12.03 1.92 -19.51
N ASP A 175 13.29 1.49 -19.53
CA ASP A 175 14.33 1.87 -18.57
C ASP A 175 14.16 1.38 -17.11
N GLU A 176 13.40 0.31 -16.85
CA GLU A 176 13.35 -0.32 -15.52
C GLU A 176 14.50 -1.33 -15.32
N PRO A 177 15.41 -1.11 -14.34
CA PRO A 177 16.50 -2.05 -14.09
C PRO A 177 15.99 -3.43 -13.70
N GLY A 178 16.38 -4.46 -14.46
CA GLY A 178 16.00 -5.85 -14.21
C GLY A 178 14.68 -6.29 -14.85
N VAL A 179 13.99 -5.41 -15.60
CA VAL A 179 12.80 -5.76 -16.38
C VAL A 179 13.13 -5.62 -17.87
N PRO A 180 12.83 -6.62 -18.72
CA PRO A 180 13.02 -6.49 -20.16
C PRO A 180 12.19 -5.34 -20.73
N ALA A 181 12.79 -4.51 -21.59
CA ALA A 181 12.06 -3.48 -22.31
C ALA A 181 10.91 -4.11 -23.11
N GLY A 182 9.69 -3.63 -22.91
CA GLY A 182 8.52 -4.23 -23.54
C GLY A 182 7.18 -3.81 -22.94
N VAL A 183 6.11 -4.43 -23.44
CA VAL A 183 4.76 -4.29 -22.90
C VAL A 183 4.49 -5.43 -21.94
N VAL A 184 4.17 -5.10 -20.70
CA VAL A 184 3.70 -6.05 -19.68
C VAL A 184 2.17 -5.99 -19.66
N LEU A 185 1.54 -7.15 -19.90
CA LEU A 185 0.09 -7.30 -19.83
C LEU A 185 -0.27 -8.00 -18.51
N CYS A 186 -1.18 -7.39 -17.75
CA CYS A 186 -1.73 -7.95 -16.52
C CYS A 186 -3.23 -8.18 -16.70
N ALA A 187 -3.71 -9.36 -16.30
CA ALA A 187 -5.13 -9.68 -16.27
C ALA A 187 -5.52 -10.14 -14.86
N ALA A 188 -6.65 -9.65 -14.38
CA ALA A 188 -7.19 -10.01 -13.08
C ALA A 188 -8.68 -10.37 -13.23
N THR A 189 -9.12 -11.39 -12.50
CA THR A 189 -10.53 -11.79 -12.44
C THR A 189 -10.93 -12.01 -10.99
N SER A 190 -12.23 -11.91 -10.71
CA SER A 190 -12.81 -12.20 -9.40
C SER A 190 -13.74 -13.38 -9.50
N VAL A 191 -13.70 -14.26 -8.51
CA VAL A 191 -14.59 -15.42 -8.42
C VAL A 191 -15.31 -15.42 -7.07
N TRP A 192 -16.60 -15.70 -7.09
CA TRP A 192 -17.37 -15.90 -5.87
C TRP A 192 -17.11 -17.30 -5.32
N MET A 193 -16.77 -17.38 -4.03
CA MET A 193 -16.55 -18.65 -3.35
C MET A 193 -17.50 -18.81 -2.16
N LEU A 194 -18.09 -20.00 -2.05
CA LEU A 194 -18.98 -20.38 -0.94
C LEU A 194 -18.18 -20.86 0.29
N VAL A 195 -17.09 -20.16 0.62
CA VAL A 195 -16.25 -20.46 1.79
C VAL A 195 -16.02 -19.20 2.61
N THR A 196 -15.89 -19.34 3.92
CA THR A 196 -15.61 -18.20 4.79
C THR A 196 -14.24 -17.58 4.47
N PRO A 197 -14.07 -16.25 4.54
CA PRO A 197 -12.77 -15.60 4.29
C PRO A 197 -11.62 -16.16 5.14
N LYS A 198 -11.88 -16.50 6.40
CA LYS A 198 -10.87 -17.09 7.30
C LYS A 198 -10.35 -18.45 6.79
N ARG A 199 -11.24 -19.31 6.32
CA ARG A 199 -10.87 -20.63 5.76
C ARG A 199 -10.05 -20.47 4.48
N LEU A 200 -10.48 -19.57 3.58
CA LEU A 200 -9.75 -19.29 2.36
C LEU A 200 -8.36 -18.69 2.65
N PHE A 201 -8.28 -17.72 3.57
CA PHE A 201 -7.01 -17.13 3.99
C PHE A 201 -6.05 -18.19 4.54
N ASN A 202 -6.53 -19.06 5.45
CA ASN A 202 -5.71 -20.14 5.99
C ASN A 202 -5.26 -21.14 4.91
N PHE A 203 -6.09 -21.40 3.89
CA PHE A 203 -5.73 -22.24 2.75
C PHE A 203 -4.63 -21.61 1.89
N LEU A 204 -4.74 -20.30 1.61
CA LEU A 204 -3.72 -19.56 0.84
C LEU A 204 -2.41 -19.40 1.63
N CYS A 205 -2.47 -19.25 2.95
CA CYS A 205 -1.27 -19.14 3.79
C CYS A 205 -0.60 -20.48 4.10
N ASN A 206 -1.26 -21.60 3.85
CA ASN A 206 -0.70 -22.91 4.15
C ASN A 206 0.26 -23.35 3.03
N GLU A 207 1.54 -23.45 3.36
CA GLU A 207 2.61 -23.88 2.46
C GLU A 207 2.35 -25.25 1.83
N LYS A 208 1.73 -26.17 2.58
CA LYS A 208 1.45 -27.53 2.09
C LYS A 208 0.42 -27.55 0.97
N THR A 209 -0.47 -26.57 0.94
CA THR A 209 -1.51 -26.43 -0.09
C THR A 209 -1.13 -25.41 -1.16
N ARG A 210 0.08 -24.84 -1.09
CA ARG A 210 0.58 -23.86 -2.06
C ARG A 210 0.59 -24.40 -3.49
N ALA A 211 0.91 -25.67 -3.65
CA ALA A 211 0.93 -26.36 -4.94
C ALA A 211 -0.45 -26.43 -5.63
N GLU A 212 -1.53 -26.32 -4.87
CA GLU A 212 -2.91 -26.43 -5.39
C GLU A 212 -3.35 -25.15 -6.12
N TRP A 213 -2.71 -24.02 -5.87
CA TRP A 213 -3.18 -22.72 -6.37
C TRP A 213 -2.07 -21.83 -6.93
N ASP A 214 -0.81 -22.03 -6.56
CA ASP A 214 0.31 -21.27 -7.12
C ASP A 214 0.85 -21.96 -8.39
N ILE A 215 0.58 -21.37 -9.55
CA ILE A 215 1.05 -21.90 -10.84
C ILE A 215 2.58 -22.01 -10.91
N LEU A 216 3.31 -21.18 -10.16
CA LEU A 216 4.77 -21.18 -10.15
C LEU A 216 5.34 -22.40 -9.40
N SER A 217 4.54 -23.04 -8.54
CA SER A 217 4.93 -24.28 -7.86
C SER A 217 5.11 -25.47 -8.82
N LYS A 218 4.49 -25.41 -10.02
CA LYS A 218 4.41 -26.53 -10.98
C LYS A 218 3.95 -27.85 -10.34
N GLY A 219 3.13 -27.78 -9.28
CA GLY A 219 2.64 -28.94 -8.54
C GLY A 219 3.67 -29.58 -7.58
N GLY A 220 4.85 -28.98 -7.42
CA GLY A 220 5.88 -29.45 -6.50
C GLY A 220 5.66 -28.97 -5.06
N PRO A 221 6.18 -29.71 -4.05
CA PRO A 221 6.17 -29.25 -2.67
C PRO A 221 7.02 -27.99 -2.55
N MET A 222 6.52 -26.98 -1.83
CA MET A 222 7.28 -25.78 -1.49
C MET A 222 7.80 -25.88 -0.06
N GLN A 223 8.99 -25.34 0.16
CA GLN A 223 9.64 -25.26 1.47
C GLN A 223 9.99 -23.80 1.75
N GLU A 224 9.71 -23.35 2.96
CA GLU A 224 10.13 -22.02 3.40
C GLU A 224 11.66 -21.94 3.41
N VAL A 225 12.21 -20.81 2.96
CA VAL A 225 13.64 -20.51 3.07
C VAL A 225 13.88 -20.04 4.50
N THR A 226 14.35 -20.95 5.35
CA THR A 226 14.83 -20.66 6.72
C THR A 226 16.26 -20.16 6.73
#